data_AF-A0A412VH12-F1
#
_entry.id   AF-A0A412VH12-F1
#
_cell.length_a   1.000
_cell.length_b   1.000
_cell.length_c   1.000
_cell.angle_alpha   90.00
_cell.angle_beta   90.00
_cell.angle_gamma   90.00
#
_symmetry.space_group_name_H-M   'P 1'
#
loop_
_entity.id
_entity.type
_entity.pdbx_description
1 polymer ?
#
loop_
_entity_poly.entity_id
_entity_poly.type
_entity_poly.pdbx_seq_one_letter_code
_entity_poly.pdbx_strand_id
1 'polypeptide(L)'
;MLKAIGLQIRLNREQISADTPRRNSKVKLKAIQFRSDKKLKQSVGYIKIKQMKRVKHSAKLSEIEIDMRLKEYFSDHQIMQRSDFQGITGMVRSTAMIHIRRLRQEGKLQNIGIPSQPIYVPAPRFYGKSRDYQPVK
;
A
#
# COMPACT_ATOMS: atom_id res chain seq x y z
N MET A 1 36.64 -15.05 3.36
CA MET A 1 36.15 -14.13 2.31
C MET A 1 34.76 -13.53 2.60
N LEU A 2 33.69 -14.29 2.87
CA LEU A 2 32.32 -13.74 2.99
C LEU A 2 32.11 -12.67 4.10
N LYS A 3 32.82 -12.76 5.24
CA LYS A 3 32.77 -11.73 6.29
C LYS A 3 33.31 -10.36 5.84
N ALA A 4 34.18 -10.31 4.82
CA ALA A 4 34.81 -9.06 4.35
C ALA A 4 33.87 -8.19 3.51
N ILE A 5 32.77 -8.74 2.99
CA ILE A 5 31.78 -8.04 2.15
C ILE A 5 30.51 -7.68 2.96
N GLY A 6 30.57 -7.83 4.30
CA GLY A 6 29.41 -7.59 5.17
C GLY A 6 28.33 -8.67 5.09
N LEU A 7 28.59 -9.81 4.44
CA LEU A 7 27.64 -10.92 4.38
C LEU A 7 27.84 -11.86 5.57
N GLN A 8 26.81 -11.99 6.40
CA GLN A 8 26.75 -12.91 7.54
C GLN A 8 25.90 -14.12 7.18
N ILE A 9 26.52 -15.31 7.15
CA ILE A 9 25.80 -16.58 7.00
C ILE A 9 25.24 -16.97 8.36
N ARG A 10 23.92 -17.13 8.43
CA ARG A 10 23.24 -17.85 9.52
C ARG A 10 22.98 -19.28 9.09
N LEU A 11 23.32 -20.21 9.97
CA LEU A 11 23.06 -21.62 9.80
C LEU A 11 22.05 -22.04 10.87
N ASN A 12 21.11 -22.93 10.52
CA ASN A 12 20.34 -23.66 11.51
C ASN A 12 21.23 -24.77 12.06
N ARG A 13 21.49 -24.72 13.36
CA ARG A 13 22.20 -25.76 14.10
C ARG A 13 21.22 -26.33 15.10
N GLU A 14 20.83 -27.59 14.93
CA GLU A 14 20.41 -28.40 16.08
C GLU A 14 21.63 -28.52 17.03
N GLN A 15 21.46 -28.90 18.30
CA GLN A 15 22.59 -29.02 19.24
C GLN A 15 23.59 -30.08 18.70
N ILE A 16 24.60 -29.63 17.99
CA ILE A 16 25.63 -30.47 17.37
C ILE A 16 26.82 -30.45 18.33
N SER A 17 27.02 -31.58 19.03
CA SER A 17 28.22 -31.85 19.83
C SER A 17 29.32 -32.48 18.97
N ALA A 18 30.55 -32.53 19.49
CA ALA A 18 31.71 -33.10 18.81
C ALA A 18 31.46 -34.54 18.32
N ASP A 19 30.73 -35.34 19.11
CA ASP A 19 30.40 -36.75 18.83
C ASP A 19 29.19 -36.99 17.93
N THR A 20 28.56 -35.94 17.40
CA THR A 20 27.35 -36.14 16.59
C THR A 20 27.70 -36.77 15.23
N PRO A 21 27.13 -37.94 14.87
CA PRO A 21 27.38 -38.55 13.55
C PRO A 21 26.79 -37.69 12.42
N ARG A 22 27.48 -37.66 11.27
CA ARG A 22 27.04 -36.96 10.04
C ARG A 22 26.73 -35.47 10.24
N ARG A 23 27.61 -34.72 10.91
CA ARG A 23 27.45 -33.28 11.19
C ARG A 23 27.14 -32.44 9.95
N ASN A 24 27.80 -32.74 8.83
CA ASN A 24 27.66 -31.95 7.60
C ASN A 24 26.23 -32.00 7.03
N SER A 25 25.48 -33.09 7.22
CA SER A 25 24.09 -33.18 6.75
C SER A 25 23.08 -32.51 7.69
N LYS A 26 23.50 -32.15 8.91
CA LYS A 26 22.66 -31.51 9.95
C LYS A 26 22.80 -29.99 10.01
N VAL A 27 23.78 -29.42 9.30
CA VAL A 27 23.97 -27.97 9.19
C VAL A 27 23.22 -27.48 7.95
N LYS A 28 22.11 -26.76 8.14
CA LYS A 28 21.33 -26.18 7.03
C LYS A 28 21.56 -24.67 6.95
N LEU A 29 21.72 -24.14 5.73
CA LEU A 29 21.75 -22.69 5.51
C LEU A 29 20.39 -22.10 5.89
N LYS A 30 20.39 -21.16 6.84
CA LYS A 30 19.16 -20.49 7.29
C LYS A 30 18.92 -19.21 6.50
N ALA A 31 19.95 -18.38 6.40
CA ALA A 31 19.89 -17.11 5.70
C ALA A 31 21.30 -16.57 5.43
N ILE A 32 21.45 -15.81 4.35
CA ILE A 32 22.59 -14.92 4.14
C ILE A 32 22.06 -13.51 4.38
N GLN A 33 22.56 -12.84 5.41
CA GLN A 33 22.12 -11.50 5.78
C GLN A 33 23.23 -10.50 5.50
N PHE A 34 22.88 -9.40 4.86
CA PHE A 34 23.79 -8.27 4.70
C PHE A 34 23.82 -7.42 5.98
N ARG A 35 25.04 -7.09 6.41
CA ARG A 35 25.36 -6.20 7.53
C ARG A 35 26.33 -5.16 6.97
N SER A 36 25.92 -3.91 6.92
CA SER A 36 26.78 -2.83 6.45
C SER A 36 28.06 -2.76 7.29
N ASP A 37 29.19 -2.69 6.60
CA ASP A 37 30.50 -2.60 7.22
C ASP A 37 30.75 -1.18 7.75
N LYS A 38 31.78 -1.03 8.59
CA LYS A 38 32.11 0.25 9.23
C LYS A 38 32.42 1.32 8.18
N LYS A 39 33.06 0.95 7.07
CA LYS A 39 33.40 1.85 5.97
C LYS A 39 32.16 2.39 5.27
N LEU A 40 31.17 1.54 4.94
CA LEU A 40 29.90 1.98 4.36
C LEU A 40 29.10 2.86 5.32
N LYS A 41 29.11 2.54 6.62
CA LYS A 41 28.45 3.41 7.62
C LYS A 41 29.12 4.79 7.73
N GLN A 42 30.44 4.84 7.60
CA GLN A 42 31.20 6.09 7.64
C GLN A 42 31.07 6.91 6.35
N SER A 43 31.00 6.26 5.18
CA SER A 43 30.82 6.97 3.90
C SER A 43 29.44 7.62 3.77
N VAL A 44 28.41 7.01 4.35
CA VAL A 44 27.06 7.59 4.45
C VAL A 44 27.02 8.77 5.44
N GLY A 45 27.94 8.78 6.42
CA GLY A 45 28.04 9.83 7.43
C GLY A 45 26.91 9.84 8.46
N TYR A 46 26.97 10.79 9.40
CA TYR A 46 25.93 11.00 10.40
C TYR A 46 24.73 11.74 9.78
N ILE A 47 23.81 11.01 9.17
CA ILE A 47 22.58 11.59 8.61
C ILE A 47 21.62 11.92 9.75
N LYS A 48 21.51 13.20 10.10
CA LYS A 48 20.42 13.70 10.95
C LYS A 48 19.13 13.71 10.12
N ILE A 49 18.39 12.60 10.14
CA ILE A 49 17.06 12.53 9.55
C ILE A 49 16.14 13.39 10.41
N LYS A 50 15.78 14.58 9.92
CA LYS A 50 14.71 15.38 10.52
C LYS A 50 13.39 14.91 9.92
N GLN A 51 12.44 14.52 10.77
CA GLN A 51 11.08 14.29 10.34
C GLN A 51 10.55 15.58 9.69
N MET A 52 9.95 15.43 8.51
CA MET A 52 9.35 16.55 7.80
C MET A 52 8.22 17.13 8.67
N LYS A 53 8.37 18.39 9.09
CA LYS A 53 7.47 19.05 10.07
C LYS A 53 6.01 19.13 9.64
N ARG A 54 5.73 19.01 8.34
CA ARG A 54 4.37 19.05 7.79
C ARG A 54 4.02 17.68 7.23
N VAL A 55 3.34 16.88 8.03
CA VAL A 55 2.52 15.80 7.49
C VAL A 55 1.35 16.48 6.78
N LYS A 56 1.27 16.37 5.45
CA LYS A 56 0.14 16.89 4.69
C LYS A 56 -1.10 16.05 5.03
N HIS A 57 -1.84 16.46 6.04
CA HIS A 57 -3.15 15.89 6.32
C HIS A 57 -4.16 16.47 5.33
N SER A 58 -5.04 15.63 4.82
CA SER A 58 -6.21 16.11 4.06
C SER A 58 -7.14 16.87 5.00
N ALA A 59 -7.79 17.93 4.48
CA ALA A 59 -8.91 18.54 5.19
C ALA A 59 -9.99 17.49 5.46
N LYS A 60 -10.63 17.56 6.62
CA LYS A 60 -11.75 16.68 6.95
C LYS A 60 -12.97 17.15 6.16
N LEU A 61 -13.37 16.37 5.17
CA LEU A 61 -14.64 16.56 4.48
C LEU A 61 -15.73 15.74 5.16
N SER A 62 -16.92 16.32 5.26
CA SER A 62 -18.09 15.58 5.72
C SER A 62 -18.50 14.53 4.67
N GLU A 63 -19.23 13.51 5.10
CA GLU A 63 -19.71 12.47 4.17
C GLU A 63 -20.65 13.05 3.12
N ILE A 64 -21.48 14.02 3.52
CA ILE A 64 -22.40 14.73 2.64
C ILE A 64 -21.63 15.50 1.55
N GLU A 65 -20.54 16.16 1.92
CA GLU A 65 -19.74 16.92 0.97
C GLU A 65 -19.00 16.03 -0.03
N ILE A 66 -18.55 14.85 0.41
CA ILE A 66 -18.02 13.83 -0.50
C ILE A 66 -19.10 13.40 -1.50
N ASP A 67 -20.32 13.11 -1.02
CA ASP A 67 -21.42 12.69 -1.88
C ASP A 67 -21.85 13.79 -2.87
N MET A 68 -21.83 15.07 -2.46
CA MET A 68 -22.09 16.20 -3.36
C MET A 68 -21.06 16.30 -4.48
N ARG A 69 -19.77 16.20 -4.16
CA ARG A 69 -18.69 16.24 -5.16
C ARG A 69 -18.72 15.05 -6.11
N LEU A 70 -19.09 13.87 -5.62
CA LEU A 70 -19.30 12.69 -6.47
C LEU A 70 -20.50 12.88 -7.41
N LYS A 71 -21.59 13.46 -6.91
CA LYS A 71 -22.76 13.75 -7.75
C LYS A 71 -22.42 14.71 -8.88
N GLU A 72 -21.63 15.74 -8.59
CA GLU A 72 -21.11 16.67 -9.60
C GLU A 72 -20.19 15.96 -10.59
N TYR A 73 -19.19 15.21 -10.10
CA TYR A 73 -18.24 14.47 -10.94
C TYR A 73 -18.90 13.45 -11.87
N PHE A 74 -19.93 12.74 -11.42
CA PHE A 74 -20.62 11.75 -12.26
C PHE A 74 -21.69 12.35 -13.18
N SER A 75 -21.87 13.68 -13.17
CA SER A 75 -22.75 14.37 -14.11
C SER A 75 -22.14 14.41 -15.51
N ASP A 76 -20.82 14.56 -15.60
CA ASP A 76 -20.03 14.63 -16.82
C ASP A 76 -19.10 13.42 -17.02
N HIS A 77 -18.72 12.71 -15.95
CA HIS A 77 -17.87 11.51 -16.03
C HIS A 77 -18.67 10.21 -15.85
N GLN A 78 -18.37 9.19 -16.66
CA GLN A 78 -18.99 7.86 -16.51
C GLN A 78 -18.25 6.95 -15.54
N ILE A 79 -16.92 7.11 -15.45
CA ILE A 79 -16.04 6.28 -14.64
C ILE A 79 -15.15 7.16 -13.77
N MET A 80 -14.68 6.59 -12.67
CA MET A 80 -13.80 7.26 -11.72
C MET A 80 -12.66 6.34 -11.32
N GLN A 81 -11.43 6.81 -11.48
CA GLN A 81 -10.25 6.19 -10.89
C GLN A 81 -9.98 6.79 -9.51
N ARG A 82 -9.09 6.14 -8.75
CA ARG A 82 -8.68 6.64 -7.44
C ARG A 82 -8.02 8.02 -7.53
N SER A 83 -7.28 8.32 -8.60
CA SER A 83 -6.67 9.64 -8.83
C SER A 83 -7.73 10.74 -8.90
N ASP A 84 -8.85 10.44 -9.54
CA ASP A 84 -9.90 11.41 -9.82
C ASP A 84 -10.65 11.72 -8.52
N PHE A 85 -10.94 10.67 -7.72
CA PHE A 85 -11.46 10.83 -6.36
C PHE A 85 -10.55 11.71 -5.49
N GLN A 86 -9.23 11.55 -5.61
CA GLN A 86 -8.28 12.42 -4.91
C GLN A 86 -8.32 13.85 -5.43
N GLY A 87 -8.48 14.06 -6.73
CA GLY A 87 -8.61 15.38 -7.34
C GLY A 87 -9.81 16.14 -6.79
N ILE A 88 -10.99 15.51 -6.80
CA ILE A 88 -12.23 16.16 -6.35
C ILE A 88 -12.28 16.35 -4.82
N THR A 89 -11.72 15.43 -4.03
CA THR A 89 -11.74 15.54 -2.57
C THR A 89 -10.54 16.28 -1.97
N GLY A 90 -9.46 16.45 -2.73
CA GLY A 90 -8.18 16.96 -2.22
C GLY A 90 -7.52 16.02 -1.18
N MET A 91 -8.00 14.78 -1.06
CA MET A 91 -7.52 13.85 -0.06
C MET A 91 -6.18 13.22 -0.45
N VAL A 92 -5.36 12.95 0.56
CA VAL A 92 -4.20 12.08 0.38
C VAL A 92 -4.63 10.66 0.07
N ARG A 93 -3.77 9.91 -0.61
CA ARG A 93 -4.06 8.56 -1.12
C ARG A 93 -4.66 7.63 -0.09
N SER A 94 -4.12 7.59 1.13
CA SER A 94 -4.60 6.71 2.20
C SER A 94 -6.04 7.04 2.60
N THR A 95 -6.34 8.32 2.85
CA THR A 95 -7.68 8.80 3.21
C THR A 95 -8.68 8.55 2.07
N ALA A 96 -8.30 8.84 0.82
CA ALA A 96 -9.13 8.57 -0.35
C ALA A 96 -9.51 7.08 -0.45
N MET A 97 -8.54 6.18 -0.26
CA MET A 97 -8.78 4.74 -0.28
C MET A 97 -9.74 4.28 0.83
N ILE A 98 -9.68 4.89 2.01
CA ILE A 98 -10.61 4.59 3.11
C ILE A 98 -12.04 4.97 2.70
N HIS A 99 -12.25 6.18 2.17
CA HIS A 99 -13.59 6.62 1.75
C HIS A 99 -14.11 5.83 0.55
N ILE A 100 -13.28 5.52 -0.45
CA ILE A 100 -13.66 4.65 -1.56
C ILE A 100 -14.11 3.28 -1.04
N ARG A 101 -13.39 2.69 -0.08
CA ARG A 101 -13.80 1.42 0.54
C ARG A 101 -15.15 1.54 1.25
N ARG A 102 -15.35 2.62 2.02
CA ARG A 102 -16.62 2.91 2.72
C ARG A 102 -17.78 3.01 1.72
N LEU A 103 -17.63 3.81 0.66
CA LEU A 103 -18.64 3.99 -0.40
C LEU A 103 -18.98 2.69 -1.14
N ARG A 104 -18.01 1.79 -1.29
CA ARG A 104 -18.25 0.44 -1.83
C ARG A 104 -19.02 -0.45 -0.85
N GLN A 105 -18.71 -0.37 0.44
CA GLN A 105 -19.42 -1.12 1.48
C GLN A 105 -20.87 -0.63 1.64
N GLU A 106 -21.10 0.68 1.52
CA GLU A 106 -22.44 1.29 1.46
C GLU A 106 -23.20 0.93 0.18
N GLY A 107 -22.53 0.34 -0.82
CA GLY A 107 -23.14 0.02 -2.10
C GLY A 107 -23.36 1.22 -3.02
N LYS A 108 -22.79 2.40 -2.73
CA LYS A 108 -22.88 3.60 -3.58
C LYS A 108 -21.98 3.55 -4.80
N LEU A 109 -20.84 2.85 -4.68
CA LEU A 109 -19.86 2.66 -5.75
C LEU A 109 -19.62 1.17 -6.03
N GLN A 110 -19.41 0.84 -7.30
CA GLN A 110 -19.03 -0.50 -7.75
C GLN A 110 -17.64 -0.44 -8.39
N ASN A 111 -16.83 -1.49 -8.21
CA ASN A 111 -15.55 -1.63 -8.91
C ASN A 111 -15.76 -2.58 -10.09
N ILE A 112 -15.63 -2.08 -11.30
CA ILE A 112 -15.68 -2.86 -12.55
C ILE A 112 -14.28 -3.22 -13.05
N GLY A 113 -13.24 -2.56 -12.55
CA GLY A 113 -11.86 -2.84 -12.92
C GLY A 113 -11.25 -4.04 -12.18
N ILE A 114 -10.04 -4.42 -12.59
CA ILE A 114 -9.26 -5.47 -11.94
C ILE A 114 -8.71 -5.01 -10.57
N PRO A 115 -8.37 -5.92 -9.64
CA PRO A 115 -7.90 -5.54 -8.31
C PRO A 115 -6.66 -4.63 -8.28
N SER A 116 -5.75 -4.79 -9.26
CA SER A 116 -4.53 -3.97 -9.39
C SER A 116 -4.79 -2.59 -10.01
N GLN A 117 -5.86 -2.44 -10.78
CA GLN A 117 -6.26 -1.22 -11.46
C GLN A 117 -7.77 -1.04 -11.35
N PRO A 118 -8.25 -0.57 -10.18
CA PRO A 118 -9.67 -0.44 -9.94
C PRO A 118 -10.25 0.74 -10.73
N ILE A 119 -11.45 0.53 -11.27
CA ILE A 119 -12.25 1.51 -11.98
C ILE A 119 -13.61 1.53 -11.32
N TYR A 120 -14.01 2.69 -10.81
CA TYR A 120 -15.23 2.85 -10.04
C TYR A 120 -16.34 3.49 -10.86
N VAL A 121 -17.55 3.02 -10.63
CA VAL A 121 -18.78 3.53 -11.25
C VAL A 121 -19.87 3.70 -10.19
N PRO A 122 -20.83 4.62 -10.39
CA PRO A 122 -21.98 4.72 -9.51
C PRO A 122 -22.78 3.42 -9.49
N ALA A 123 -23.31 3.07 -8.34
CA ALA A 123 -24.34 2.04 -8.26
C ALA A 123 -25.70 2.58 -8.77
N PRO A 124 -26.65 1.71 -9.15
CA PRO A 124 -27.99 2.14 -9.51
C PRO A 124 -28.61 2.99 -8.39
N ARG A 125 -29.38 4.02 -8.76
CA ARG A 125 -29.99 5.02 -7.84
C ARG A 125 -29.04 6.02 -7.19
N PHE A 126 -27.73 5.93 -7.42
CA PHE A 126 -26.75 6.86 -6.85
C PHE A 126 -26.17 7.79 -7.90
N TYR A 127 -25.82 9.00 -7.46
CA TYR A 127 -25.12 10.02 -8.27
C TYR A 127 -25.76 10.27 -9.65
N GLY A 128 -27.09 10.32 -9.72
CA GLY A 128 -27.84 10.62 -10.94
C GLY A 128 -28.12 9.41 -11.84
N LYS A 129 -27.77 8.19 -11.45
CA LYS A 129 -28.10 6.97 -12.21
C LYS A 129 -29.51 6.44 -11.87
N SER A 130 -30.22 5.98 -12.89
CA SER A 130 -31.55 5.38 -12.75
C SER A 130 -31.50 4.04 -12.00
N ARG A 131 -32.67 3.49 -11.65
CA ARG A 131 -32.78 2.17 -11.01
C ARG A 131 -32.31 1.05 -11.95
N ASP A 132 -32.52 1.22 -13.25
CA ASP A 132 -32.24 0.21 -14.26
C ASP A 132 -30.83 0.35 -14.86
N TYR A 133 -30.05 1.32 -14.36
CA TYR A 133 -28.66 1.51 -14.77
C TYR A 133 -27.85 0.26 -14.48
N GLN A 134 -27.28 -0.36 -15.51
CA GLN A 134 -26.27 -1.40 -15.35
C GLN A 134 -24.91 -0.85 -15.75
N PRO A 135 -23.96 -0.74 -14.81
CA PRO A 135 -22.60 -0.38 -15.16
C PRO A 135 -21.99 -1.47 -16.06
N VAL A 136 -21.35 -1.04 -17.14
CA VAL A 136 -20.68 -1.91 -18.10
C VAL A 136 -19.58 -2.69 -17.35
N LYS A 137 -19.58 -4.02 -17.49
CA LYS A 137 -18.57 -4.92 -16.91
C LYS A 137 -17.32 -4.99 -17.76
#